data_AF-A0A969N5W9-F1
#
_entry.id   AF-A0A969N5W9-F1
#
_cell.length_a   1.000
_cell.length_b   1.000
_cell.length_c   1.000
_cell.angle_alpha   90.00
_cell.angle_beta   90.00
_cell.angle_gamma   90.00
#
_symmetry.space_group_name_H-M   'P 1'
#
loop_
_entity.id
_entity.type
_entity.pdbx_description
1 polymer ?
#
loop_
_entity_poly.entity_id
_entity_poly.type
_entity_poly.pdbx_seq_one_letter_code
_entity_poly.pdbx_strand_id
1 'polypeptide(L)'
;MSLSSFTQYYIRKLLRQQLKSVDGRIPCPPEIHRYLQTDLNQILAESGVTAKKTLVIIQRIEALVQAHHDQQTSRSYDRQLLFKLEQEILELIGLRLYSTAPAILIRVLEESAVSSFKFFLQQHLYKGIRHQNRMYGLALEARLKYDPHLYQLISVLIEQKIDFLLTVSRNYYTLWIDLKSPAYITLMSYGSRLLNKIVSLKAMSHRFKEKELVRGGKAGKQIEVGFAEN
;
A
#
# COMPACT_ATOMS: atom_id res chain seq x y z
N MET A 1 9.07 13.84 21.46
CA MET A 1 9.13 12.38 21.70
C MET A 1 9.56 11.74 20.38
N SER A 2 10.50 10.81 20.42
CA SER A 2 11.09 10.13 19.27
C SER A 2 10.88 8.62 19.41
N LEU A 3 10.93 7.88 18.30
CA LEU A 3 10.98 6.42 18.30
C LEU A 3 12.22 5.93 19.06
N SER A 4 12.02 4.94 19.91
CA SER A 4 13.06 4.24 20.65
C SER A 4 14.02 3.52 19.69
N SER A 5 15.28 3.36 20.10
CA SER A 5 16.27 2.64 19.30
C SER A 5 15.84 1.20 18.99
N PHE A 6 15.13 0.57 19.94
CA PHE A 6 14.54 -0.76 19.75
C PHE A 6 13.51 -0.75 18.63
N THR A 7 12.53 0.15 18.68
CA THR A 7 11.47 0.27 17.67
C THR A 7 12.03 0.61 16.29
N GLN A 8 13.03 1.49 16.23
CA GLN A 8 13.71 1.79 14.97
C GLN A 8 14.41 0.57 14.37
N TYR A 9 15.14 -0.19 15.19
CA TYR A 9 15.76 -1.43 14.77
C TYR A 9 14.71 -2.45 14.30
N TYR A 10 13.61 -2.59 15.06
CA TYR A 10 12.57 -3.56 14.80
C TYR A 10 11.86 -3.31 13.46
N ILE A 11 11.49 -2.07 13.17
CA ILE A 11 10.90 -1.67 11.89
C ILE A 11 11.84 -2.00 10.73
N ARG A 12 13.15 -1.70 10.86
CA ARG A 12 14.14 -2.05 9.82
C ARG A 12 14.25 -3.55 9.64
N LYS A 13 14.15 -4.34 10.71
CA LYS A 13 14.13 -5.81 10.65
C LYS A 13 12.90 -6.30 9.88
N LEU A 14 11.71 -5.79 10.19
CA LEU A 14 10.47 -6.12 9.46
C LEU A 14 10.57 -5.79 7.97
N LEU A 15 11.08 -4.60 7.64
CA LEU A 15 11.28 -4.19 6.25
C LEU A 15 12.23 -5.12 5.49
N ARG A 16 13.35 -5.53 6.12
CA ARG A 16 14.27 -6.50 5.50
C ARG A 16 13.63 -7.86 5.30
N GLN A 17 12.78 -8.31 6.22
CA GLN A 17 12.05 -9.58 6.08
C GLN A 17 11.04 -9.52 4.93
N GLN A 18 10.28 -8.42 4.84
CA GLN A 18 9.33 -8.19 3.76
C GLN A 18 10.03 -8.11 2.40
N LEU A 19 11.15 -7.38 2.28
CA LEU A 19 11.95 -7.33 1.06
C LEU A 19 12.52 -8.69 0.64
N LYS A 20 12.88 -9.56 1.59
CA LYS A 20 13.30 -10.93 1.28
C LYS A 20 12.14 -11.81 0.79
N SER A 21 10.92 -11.52 1.22
CA SER A 21 9.72 -12.27 0.82
C SER A 21 9.14 -11.83 -0.52
N VAL A 22 9.39 -10.57 -0.92
CA VAL A 22 9.04 -10.07 -2.24
C VAL A 22 10.07 -10.60 -3.24
N ASP A 23 9.66 -11.57 -4.05
CA ASP A 23 10.46 -12.12 -5.14
C ASP A 23 11.11 -10.96 -5.93
N GLY A 24 12.42 -11.02 -6.17
CA GLY A 24 13.30 -9.90 -6.57
C GLY A 24 12.98 -9.23 -7.91
N ARG A 25 11.80 -9.50 -8.46
CA ARG A 25 11.21 -8.97 -9.69
C ARG A 25 10.40 -7.69 -9.46
N ILE A 26 10.00 -7.39 -8.22
CA ILE A 26 9.45 -6.08 -7.89
C ILE A 26 10.61 -5.17 -7.48
N PRO A 27 10.83 -4.04 -8.17
CA PRO A 27 11.87 -3.10 -7.80
C PRO A 27 11.61 -2.62 -6.37
N CYS A 28 12.63 -2.70 -5.52
CA CYS A 28 12.60 -2.06 -4.21
C CYS A 28 12.48 -0.54 -4.44
N PRO A 29 11.42 0.14 -3.97
CA PRO A 29 11.33 1.59 -4.02
C PRO A 29 12.57 2.23 -3.39
N PRO A 30 13.13 3.29 -3.99
CA PRO A 30 14.24 4.05 -3.38
C PRO A 30 13.86 4.59 -1.99
N GLU A 31 12.57 4.78 -1.74
CA GLU A 31 12.02 5.14 -0.44
C GLU A 31 12.35 4.11 0.63
N ILE A 32 12.32 2.80 0.34
CA ILE A 32 12.65 1.78 1.33
C ILE A 32 14.14 1.78 1.65
N HIS A 33 14.99 2.02 0.67
CA HIS A 33 16.43 2.23 0.93
C HIS A 33 16.64 3.41 1.87
N ARG A 34 15.84 4.48 1.74
CA ARG A 34 15.81 5.59 2.70
C ARG A 34 15.37 5.15 4.09
N TYR A 35 14.28 4.38 4.24
CA TYR A 35 13.86 3.84 5.55
C TYR A 35 14.90 2.91 6.19
N LEU A 36 15.71 2.22 5.38
CA LEU A 36 16.78 1.33 5.85
C LEU A 36 18.05 2.09 6.28
N GLN A 37 18.32 3.26 5.71
CA GLN A 37 19.58 3.99 5.89
C GLN A 37 19.44 5.26 6.75
N THR A 38 18.27 5.90 6.74
CA THR A 38 17.99 7.16 7.44
C THR A 38 17.37 6.90 8.82
N ASP A 39 17.52 7.84 9.75
CA ASP A 39 16.80 7.83 11.02
C ASP A 39 15.28 7.97 10.75
N LEU A 40 14.49 7.03 11.27
CA LEU A 40 13.04 7.03 11.07
C LEU A 40 12.38 8.27 11.68
N ASN A 41 12.96 8.87 12.72
CA ASN A 41 12.47 10.11 13.30
C ASN A 41 12.60 11.29 12.33
N GLN A 42 13.68 11.33 11.54
CA GLN A 42 13.84 12.35 10.50
C GLN A 42 12.80 12.17 9.41
N ILE A 43 12.58 10.95 8.96
CA ILE A 43 11.56 10.64 7.95
C ILE A 43 10.15 11.01 8.43
N LEU A 44 9.83 10.71 9.70
CA LEU A 44 8.55 11.09 10.30
C LEU A 44 8.42 12.61 10.48
N ALA A 45 9.50 13.33 10.79
CA ALA A 45 9.48 14.78 10.89
C ALA A 45 9.26 15.47 9.53
N GLU A 46 9.82 14.91 8.46
CA GLU A 46 9.69 15.41 7.09
C GLU A 46 8.34 15.10 6.42
N SER A 47 7.53 14.24 7.03
CA SER A 47 6.22 13.82 6.50
C SER A 47 5.18 14.95 6.38
N GLY A 48 5.52 16.18 6.78
CA GLY A 48 4.62 17.35 6.71
C GLY A 48 3.50 17.33 7.75
N VAL A 49 3.57 16.42 8.71
CA VAL A 49 2.58 16.23 9.78
C VAL A 49 2.89 17.18 10.95
N THR A 50 1.84 17.78 11.54
CA THR A 50 2.00 18.64 12.73
C THR A 50 2.67 17.89 13.88
N ALA A 51 3.55 18.53 14.65
CA ALA A 51 4.30 17.90 15.75
C ALA A 51 3.43 17.10 16.74
N LYS A 52 2.21 17.58 17.03
CA LYS A 52 1.25 16.87 17.91
C LYS A 52 0.80 15.53 17.31
N LYS A 53 0.53 15.49 16.01
CA LYS A 53 0.17 14.25 15.30
C LYS A 53 1.37 13.31 15.19
N THR A 54 2.58 13.84 14.94
CA THR A 54 3.81 13.05 14.91
C THR A 54 4.02 12.31 16.23
N LEU A 55 3.73 12.96 17.36
CA LEU A 55 3.82 12.33 18.68
C LEU A 55 2.82 11.18 18.87
N VAL A 56 1.57 11.35 18.40
CA VAL A 56 0.55 10.27 18.44
C VAL A 56 0.98 9.09 17.56
N ILE A 57 1.51 9.36 16.37
CA ILE A 57 2.01 8.32 15.46
C ILE A 57 3.16 7.55 16.12
N ILE A 58 4.12 8.26 16.73
CA ILE A 58 5.25 7.64 17.43
C ILE A 58 4.76 6.74 18.55
N GLN A 59 3.86 7.21 19.42
CA GLN A 59 3.31 6.41 20.52
C GLN A 59 2.58 5.16 20.00
N ARG A 60 1.82 5.30 18.91
CA ARG A 60 1.11 4.17 18.30
C ARG A 60 2.07 3.14 17.72
N ILE A 61 3.13 3.58 17.04
CA ILE A 61 4.15 2.70 16.48
C ILE A 61 4.86 1.92 17.58
N GLU A 62 5.26 2.57 18.68
CA GLU A 62 5.89 1.89 19.83
C GLU A 62 4.98 0.79 20.38
N ALA A 63 3.69 1.10 20.59
CA ALA A 63 2.73 0.14 21.11
C ALA A 63 2.51 -1.06 20.17
N LEU A 64 2.44 -0.81 18.86
CA LEU A 64 2.27 -1.87 17.85
C LEU A 64 3.51 -2.76 17.74
N VAL A 65 4.71 -2.18 17.79
CA VAL A 65 5.96 -2.94 17.78
C VAL A 65 6.07 -3.81 19.02
N GLN A 66 5.71 -3.29 20.18
CA GLN A 66 5.68 -4.09 21.41
C GLN A 66 4.69 -5.24 21.30
N ALA A 67 3.44 -4.97 20.90
CA ALA A 67 2.41 -6.01 20.72
C ALA A 67 2.83 -7.08 19.71
N HIS A 68 3.49 -6.68 18.62
CA HIS A 68 4.01 -7.61 17.62
C HIS A 68 5.15 -8.47 18.18
N HIS A 69 6.07 -7.88 18.96
CA HIS A 69 7.15 -8.61 19.61
C HIS A 69 6.63 -9.62 20.65
N ASP A 70 5.67 -9.22 21.47
CA ASP A 70 5.03 -10.07 22.48
C ASP A 70 4.30 -11.24 21.80
N GLN A 71 3.61 -10.98 20.67
CA GLN A 71 2.92 -12.02 19.91
C GLN A 71 3.87 -12.99 19.20
N GLN A 72 5.06 -12.53 18.77
CA GLN A 72 6.10 -13.42 18.22
C GLN A 72 6.75 -14.33 19.27
N THR A 73 6.79 -13.88 20.53
CA THR A 73 7.40 -14.61 21.64
C THR A 73 6.38 -15.44 22.44
N SER A 74 5.08 -15.20 22.22
CA SER A 74 3.99 -15.97 22.82
C SER A 74 3.94 -17.41 22.31
N ARG A 75 3.51 -18.33 23.19
CA ARG A 75 3.29 -19.76 22.86
C ARG A 75 2.09 -19.97 21.93
N SER A 76 1.16 -19.01 21.89
CA SER A 76 -0.02 -19.02 21.00
C SER A 76 0.22 -18.10 19.80
N TYR A 77 0.85 -18.66 18.77
CA TYR A 77 1.24 -17.94 17.56
C TYR A 77 0.03 -17.72 16.63
N ASP A 78 -0.53 -16.50 16.62
CA ASP A 78 -1.51 -16.09 15.63
C ASP A 78 -0.85 -15.31 14.48
N ARG A 79 -0.69 -16.00 13.35
CA ARG A 79 -0.11 -15.46 12.13
C ARG A 79 -0.94 -14.33 11.52
N GLN A 80 -2.27 -14.38 11.63
CA GLN A 80 -3.15 -13.34 11.08
C GLN A 80 -3.03 -12.05 11.89
N LEU A 81 -2.91 -12.16 13.21
CA LEU A 81 -2.69 -11.01 14.08
C LEU A 81 -1.34 -10.35 13.81
N LEU A 82 -0.25 -11.14 13.72
CA LEU A 82 1.08 -10.61 13.39
C LEU A 82 1.08 -9.86 12.06
N PHE A 83 0.49 -10.47 11.04
CA PHE A 83 0.34 -9.82 9.74
C PHE A 83 -0.39 -8.48 9.86
N LYS A 84 -1.55 -8.42 10.54
CA LYS A 84 -2.29 -7.15 10.75
C LYS A 84 -1.45 -6.09 11.47
N LEU A 85 -0.68 -6.48 12.48
CA LEU A 85 0.20 -5.56 13.20
C LEU A 85 1.33 -5.04 12.30
N GLU A 86 1.95 -5.91 11.48
CA GLU A 86 2.93 -5.49 10.47
C GLU A 86 2.30 -4.51 9.47
N GLN A 87 1.08 -4.79 8.99
CA GLN A 87 0.36 -3.89 8.10
C GLN A 87 0.19 -2.50 8.71
N GLU A 88 -0.29 -2.43 9.95
CA GLU A 88 -0.56 -1.17 10.63
C GLU A 88 0.73 -0.38 10.89
N ILE A 89 1.83 -1.05 11.28
CA ILE A 89 3.15 -0.43 11.45
C ILE A 89 3.62 0.18 10.12
N LEU A 90 3.57 -0.60 9.04
CA LEU A 90 4.01 -0.18 7.71
C LEU A 90 3.15 0.98 7.17
N GLU A 91 1.85 0.99 7.45
CA GLU A 91 0.96 2.09 7.07
C GLU A 91 1.27 3.40 7.79
N LEU A 92 1.56 3.33 9.09
CA LEU A 92 1.89 4.50 9.91
C LEU A 92 3.22 5.14 9.52
N ILE A 93 4.18 4.35 9.02
CA ILE A 93 5.43 4.86 8.45
C ILE A 93 5.33 5.17 6.95
N GLY A 94 4.15 5.09 6.34
CA GLY A 94 3.93 5.48 4.94
C GLY A 94 4.30 4.42 3.89
N LEU A 95 4.58 3.18 4.28
CA LEU A 95 4.99 2.06 3.41
C LEU A 95 3.83 1.09 3.09
N ARG A 96 2.68 1.65 2.66
CA ARG A 96 1.41 0.92 2.46
C ARG A 96 1.44 -0.20 1.41
N LEU A 97 2.32 -0.11 0.43
CA LEU A 97 2.47 -1.17 -0.57
C LEU A 97 2.83 -2.50 0.10
N TYR A 98 3.65 -2.44 1.13
CA TYR A 98 4.12 -3.59 1.89
C TYR A 98 3.18 -3.99 3.02
N SER A 99 2.25 -3.10 3.42
CA SER A 99 1.14 -3.50 4.29
C SER A 99 0.25 -4.48 3.53
N THR A 100 -0.21 -4.15 2.32
CA THR A 100 -1.10 -5.04 1.56
C THR A 100 -0.44 -6.26 0.90
N ALA A 101 0.89 -6.29 0.79
CA ALA A 101 1.62 -7.22 -0.09
C ALA A 101 1.70 -8.70 0.31
N PRO A 102 1.72 -9.16 1.58
CA PRO A 102 2.17 -10.54 1.78
C PRO A 102 1.11 -11.60 1.43
N ALA A 103 -0.07 -11.21 0.93
CA ALA A 103 -1.11 -12.13 0.47
C ALA A 103 -1.39 -12.11 -1.06
N ILE A 104 -0.98 -11.08 -1.80
CA ILE A 104 -1.29 -10.96 -3.23
C ILE A 104 0.01 -10.94 -4.02
N LEU A 105 0.36 -12.10 -4.58
CA LEU A 105 1.44 -12.25 -5.55
C LEU A 105 1.17 -11.36 -6.75
N ILE A 106 1.84 -10.20 -6.80
CA ILE A 106 1.85 -9.36 -7.98
C ILE A 106 2.53 -10.16 -9.08
N ARG A 107 1.78 -10.48 -10.14
CA ARG A 107 2.30 -11.24 -11.27
C ARG A 107 3.13 -10.32 -12.15
N VAL A 108 4.44 -10.46 -12.03
CA VAL A 108 5.44 -9.75 -12.83
C VAL A 108 5.98 -10.67 -13.92
N LEU A 109 5.81 -10.26 -15.17
CA LEU A 109 6.25 -11.00 -16.37
C LEU A 109 7.28 -10.18 -17.14
N GLU A 110 8.14 -10.85 -17.91
CA GLU A 110 8.91 -10.14 -18.94
C GLU A 110 7.98 -9.75 -20.10
N GLU A 111 8.24 -8.60 -20.72
CA GLU A 111 7.46 -8.17 -21.90
C GLU A 111 7.57 -9.18 -23.06
N SER A 112 8.70 -9.88 -23.18
CA SER A 112 8.93 -10.96 -24.14
C SER A 112 8.00 -12.16 -23.95
N ALA A 113 7.44 -12.34 -22.74
CA ALA A 113 6.60 -13.48 -22.39
C ALA A 113 5.12 -13.28 -22.74
N VAL A 114 4.74 -12.13 -23.30
CA VAL A 114 3.34 -11.80 -23.61
C VAL A 114 3.16 -11.43 -25.08
N SER A 115 2.05 -11.86 -25.67
CA SER A 115 1.68 -11.48 -27.03
C SER A 115 0.88 -10.18 -27.00
N SER A 116 1.37 -9.16 -27.69
CA SER A 116 0.67 -7.87 -27.81
C SER A 116 -0.29 -7.86 -29.00
N PHE A 117 -1.39 -7.12 -28.86
CA PHE A 117 -2.35 -6.85 -29.92
C PHE A 117 -2.87 -5.42 -29.80
N LYS A 118 -3.59 -4.96 -30.83
CA LYS A 118 -4.29 -3.68 -30.81
C LYS A 118 -5.79 -3.91 -30.93
N PHE A 119 -6.59 -3.08 -30.28
CA PHE A 119 -8.03 -3.17 -30.32
C PHE A 119 -8.67 -1.78 -30.26
N PHE A 120 -9.92 -1.69 -30.73
CA PHE A 120 -10.69 -0.45 -30.71
C PHE A 120 -11.62 -0.41 -29.50
N LEU A 121 -11.64 0.74 -28.82
CA LEU A 121 -12.60 1.05 -27.75
C LEU A 121 -12.94 2.54 -27.87
N GLN A 122 -14.23 2.91 -27.82
CA GLN A 122 -14.67 4.31 -27.87
C GLN A 122 -13.99 5.13 -28.99
N GLN A 123 -13.89 4.57 -30.20
CA GLN A 123 -13.26 5.19 -31.38
C GLN A 123 -11.74 5.42 -31.28
N HIS A 124 -11.08 4.91 -30.25
CA HIS A 124 -9.62 5.00 -30.07
C HIS A 124 -8.98 3.62 -30.18
N LEU A 125 -7.76 3.60 -30.71
CA LEU A 125 -6.93 2.40 -30.82
C LEU A 125 -6.07 2.24 -29.58
N TYR A 126 -6.25 1.14 -28.86
CA TYR A 126 -5.51 0.80 -27.65
C TYR A 126 -4.60 -0.41 -27.84
N LYS A 127 -3.59 -0.53 -26.98
CA LYS A 127 -2.72 -1.70 -26.88
C LYS A 127 -3.27 -2.66 -25.84
N GLY A 128 -3.18 -3.96 -26.13
CA GLY A 128 -3.51 -5.02 -25.19
C GLY A 128 -2.50 -6.16 -25.27
N ILE A 129 -2.56 -7.06 -24.27
CA ILE A 129 -1.78 -8.29 -24.23
C ILE A 129 -2.69 -9.49 -23.95
N ARG A 130 -2.30 -10.66 -24.46
CA ARG A 130 -2.94 -11.93 -24.12
C ARG A 130 -2.02 -12.75 -23.21
N HIS A 131 -2.55 -13.20 -22.08
CA HIS A 131 -1.84 -14.04 -21.13
C HIS A 131 -2.81 -15.00 -20.45
N GLN A 132 -2.50 -16.31 -20.42
CA GLN A 132 -3.34 -17.36 -19.82
C GLN A 132 -4.82 -17.30 -20.26
N ASN A 133 -5.06 -17.14 -21.56
CA ASN A 133 -6.41 -17.03 -22.15
C ASN A 133 -7.25 -15.83 -21.66
N ARG A 134 -6.63 -14.86 -21.01
CA ARG A 134 -7.23 -13.57 -20.66
C ARG A 134 -6.61 -12.45 -21.48
N MET A 135 -7.39 -11.39 -21.68
CA MET A 135 -6.98 -10.21 -22.43
C MET A 135 -6.89 -9.04 -21.48
N TYR A 136 -5.76 -8.35 -21.51
CA TYR A 136 -5.50 -7.20 -20.67
C TYR A 136 -5.25 -5.98 -21.55
N GLY A 137 -5.79 -4.84 -21.15
CA GLY A 137 -5.56 -3.57 -21.81
C GLY A 137 -4.48 -2.77 -21.10
N LEU A 138 -3.73 -1.98 -21.86
CA LEU A 138 -2.72 -1.10 -21.31
C LEU A 138 -3.39 -0.04 -20.43
N ALA A 139 -2.96 0.06 -19.17
CA ALA A 139 -3.45 1.06 -18.23
C ALA A 139 -2.41 2.16 -17.96
N LEU A 140 -1.14 1.80 -17.76
CA LEU A 140 -0.07 2.73 -17.47
C LEU A 140 1.28 2.19 -17.95
N GLU A 141 2.07 3.03 -18.62
CA GLU A 141 3.50 2.80 -18.84
C GLU A 141 4.27 3.77 -17.93
N ALA A 142 5.16 3.23 -17.10
CA ALA A 142 5.96 3.97 -16.14
C ALA A 142 7.44 3.64 -16.34
N ARG A 143 8.34 4.59 -16.13
CA ARG A 143 9.78 4.31 -16.22
C ARG A 143 10.22 3.38 -15.08
N LEU A 144 11.32 2.64 -15.26
CA LEU A 144 11.95 1.84 -14.20
C LEU A 144 12.36 2.69 -13.00
N LYS A 145 12.65 3.98 -13.22
CA LYS A 145 12.80 4.96 -12.15
C LYS A 145 11.45 5.12 -11.45
N TYR A 146 11.44 4.97 -10.13
CA TYR A 146 10.28 5.07 -9.26
C TYR A 146 9.19 6.01 -9.81
N ASP A 147 8.05 5.44 -10.16
CA ASP A 147 6.86 6.18 -10.57
C ASP A 147 5.79 6.03 -9.49
N PRO A 148 5.54 7.06 -8.66
CA PRO A 148 4.57 6.97 -7.57
C PRO A 148 3.15 6.66 -8.07
N HIS A 149 2.82 7.01 -9.31
CA HIS A 149 1.49 6.76 -9.87
C HIS A 149 1.27 5.27 -10.14
N LEU A 150 2.30 4.56 -10.61
CA LEU A 150 2.23 3.12 -10.81
C LEU A 150 1.92 2.39 -9.50
N TYR A 151 2.65 2.73 -8.44
CA TYR A 151 2.48 2.10 -7.15
C TYR A 151 1.12 2.39 -6.53
N GLN A 152 0.67 3.65 -6.56
CA GLN A 152 -0.64 4.01 -6.03
C GLN A 152 -1.77 3.30 -6.78
N LEU A 153 -1.65 3.20 -8.11
CA LEU A 153 -2.62 2.49 -8.93
C LEU A 153 -2.63 0.99 -8.60
N ILE A 154 -1.47 0.35 -8.50
CA ILE A 154 -1.35 -1.06 -8.08
C ILE A 154 -2.02 -1.26 -6.71
N SER A 155 -1.76 -0.40 -5.73
CA SER A 155 -2.41 -0.46 -4.41
C SER A 155 -3.93 -0.39 -4.50
N VAL A 156 -4.48 0.52 -5.33
CA VAL A 156 -5.93 0.61 -5.55
C VAL A 156 -6.48 -0.67 -6.19
N LEU A 157 -5.79 -1.21 -7.20
CA LEU A 157 -6.24 -2.44 -7.87
C LEU A 157 -6.25 -3.64 -6.91
N ILE A 158 -5.23 -3.76 -6.06
CA ILE A 158 -5.14 -4.77 -5.00
C ILE A 158 -6.31 -4.62 -4.01
N GLU A 159 -6.53 -3.41 -3.48
CA GLU A 159 -7.63 -3.12 -2.54
C GLU A 159 -9.00 -3.48 -3.11
N GLN A 160 -9.20 -3.21 -4.41
CA GLN A 160 -10.45 -3.48 -5.12
C GLN A 160 -10.55 -4.90 -5.67
N LYS A 161 -9.54 -5.76 -5.44
CA LYS A 161 -9.45 -7.13 -5.97
C LYS A 161 -9.63 -7.18 -7.50
N ILE A 162 -9.09 -6.18 -8.19
CA ILE A 162 -9.11 -6.12 -9.65
C ILE A 162 -7.91 -6.90 -10.18
N ASP A 163 -8.14 -7.79 -11.14
CA ASP A 163 -7.07 -8.53 -11.80
C ASP A 163 -6.22 -7.61 -12.69
N PHE A 164 -4.90 -7.65 -12.47
CA PHE A 164 -3.92 -6.91 -13.26
C PHE A 164 -2.65 -7.74 -13.47
N LEU A 165 -1.86 -7.35 -14.47
CA LEU A 165 -0.53 -7.88 -14.76
C LEU A 165 0.46 -6.73 -14.84
N LEU A 166 1.68 -6.98 -14.36
CA LEU A 166 2.80 -6.09 -14.56
C LEU A 166 3.78 -6.76 -15.53
N THR A 167 4.12 -6.08 -16.62
CA THR A 167 5.25 -6.51 -17.47
C THR A 167 6.44 -5.59 -17.26
N VAL A 168 7.64 -6.15 -17.36
CA VAL A 168 8.89 -5.43 -17.23
C VAL A 168 9.64 -5.48 -18.55
N SER A 169 10.11 -4.31 -18.97
CA SER A 169 11.04 -4.14 -20.10
C SER A 169 12.35 -3.56 -19.59
N ARG A 170 13.31 -3.32 -20.50
CA ARG A 170 14.63 -2.76 -20.14
C ARG A 170 14.57 -1.40 -19.44
N ASN A 171 13.53 -0.61 -19.67
CA ASN A 171 13.44 0.78 -19.22
C ASN A 171 12.09 1.14 -18.57
N TYR A 172 11.09 0.26 -18.64
CA TYR A 172 9.72 0.58 -18.26
C TYR A 172 9.03 -0.59 -17.56
N TYR A 173 8.11 -0.23 -16.67
CA TYR A 173 7.04 -1.07 -16.19
C TYR A 173 5.78 -0.75 -16.96
N THR A 174 5.06 -1.79 -17.34
CA THR A 174 3.77 -1.65 -18.00
C THR A 174 2.71 -2.37 -17.19
N LEU A 175 1.73 -1.61 -16.74
CA LEU A 175 0.57 -2.11 -16.02
C LEU A 175 -0.55 -2.41 -17.00
N TRP A 176 -1.04 -3.64 -16.93
CA TRP A 176 -2.13 -4.14 -17.74
C TRP A 176 -3.30 -4.53 -16.83
N ILE A 177 -4.51 -4.14 -17.20
CA ILE A 177 -5.72 -4.46 -16.42
C ILE A 177 -6.63 -5.33 -17.29
N ASP A 178 -7.30 -6.31 -16.69
CA ASP A 178 -8.23 -7.19 -17.43
C ASP A 178 -9.27 -6.36 -18.18
N LEU A 179 -9.42 -6.60 -19.49
CA LEU A 179 -10.38 -5.88 -20.33
C LEU A 179 -11.83 -6.13 -19.92
N LYS A 180 -12.11 -7.24 -19.23
CA LYS A 180 -13.44 -7.52 -18.66
C LYS A 180 -13.72 -6.71 -17.40
N SER A 181 -12.70 -6.10 -16.78
CA SER A 181 -12.88 -5.29 -15.60
C SER A 181 -13.55 -3.94 -15.95
N PRO A 182 -14.64 -3.56 -15.26
CA PRO A 182 -15.24 -2.23 -15.40
C PRO A 182 -14.26 -1.10 -15.08
N ALA A 183 -13.24 -1.40 -14.26
CA ALA A 183 -12.19 -0.45 -13.92
C ALA A 183 -11.35 -0.06 -15.14
N TYR A 184 -11.18 -0.94 -16.13
CA TYR A 184 -10.45 -0.62 -17.35
C TYR A 184 -11.17 0.47 -18.16
N ILE A 185 -12.47 0.27 -18.41
CA ILE A 185 -13.30 1.24 -19.14
C ILE A 185 -13.32 2.58 -18.40
N THR A 186 -13.42 2.54 -17.07
CA THR A 186 -13.39 3.74 -16.22
C THR A 186 -12.03 4.45 -16.31
N LEU A 187 -10.91 3.74 -16.29
CA LEU A 187 -9.60 4.36 -16.43
C LEU A 187 -9.40 4.99 -17.81
N MET A 188 -9.86 4.33 -18.87
CA MET A 188 -9.70 4.82 -20.24
C MET A 188 -10.60 6.02 -20.55
N SER A 189 -11.83 6.03 -20.05
CA SER A 189 -12.81 7.11 -20.30
C SER A 189 -12.47 8.43 -19.63
N TYR A 190 -11.82 8.39 -18.46
CA TYR A 190 -11.45 9.60 -17.72
C TYR A 190 -9.98 10.01 -17.90
N GLY A 191 -9.16 9.15 -18.51
CA GLY A 191 -7.75 9.42 -18.85
C GLY A 191 -6.84 9.72 -17.64
N SER A 192 -5.69 10.35 -17.91
CA SER A 192 -4.70 10.75 -16.89
C SER A 192 -5.26 11.68 -15.81
N ARG A 193 -6.37 12.37 -16.08
CA ARG A 193 -7.09 13.21 -15.11
C ARG A 193 -7.73 12.39 -13.99
N LEU A 194 -8.17 11.16 -14.25
CA LEU A 194 -8.69 10.27 -13.21
C LEU A 194 -7.57 9.78 -12.29
N LEU A 195 -6.39 9.45 -12.84
CA LEU A 195 -5.24 9.07 -12.01
C LEU A 195 -4.91 10.18 -11.02
N ASN A 196 -4.83 11.43 -11.51
CA ASN A 196 -4.62 12.59 -10.65
C ASN A 196 -5.78 12.85 -9.66
N LYS A 197 -7.03 12.57 -10.06
CA LYS A 197 -8.19 12.64 -9.16
C LYS A 197 -8.25 11.52 -8.14
N ILE A 198 -7.88 10.29 -8.47
CA ILE A 198 -7.78 9.16 -7.55
C ILE A 198 -6.66 9.43 -6.55
N VAL A 199 -5.50 9.93 -7.01
CA VAL A 199 -4.40 10.38 -6.14
C VAL A 199 -4.89 11.44 -5.15
N SER A 200 -5.59 12.48 -5.63
CA SER A 200 -6.05 13.59 -4.79
C SER A 200 -7.25 13.24 -3.90
N LEU A 201 -8.22 12.44 -4.38
CA LEU A 201 -9.35 11.94 -3.60
C LEU A 201 -8.92 10.92 -2.55
N LYS A 202 -7.88 10.12 -2.82
CA LYS A 202 -7.32 9.17 -1.84
C LYS A 202 -6.47 9.91 -0.79
N ALA A 203 -5.79 10.99 -1.16
CA ALA A 203 -5.20 11.94 -0.20
C ALA A 203 -6.27 12.63 0.68
N MET A 204 -7.45 12.92 0.12
CA MET A 204 -8.58 13.49 0.87
C MET A 204 -9.36 12.47 1.71
N SER A 205 -9.55 11.23 1.26
CA SER A 205 -10.18 10.17 2.07
C SER A 205 -9.33 9.82 3.30
N HIS A 206 -8.00 10.00 3.18
CA HIS A 206 -7.07 10.00 4.30
C HIS A 206 -7.40 11.06 5.35
N ARG A 207 -7.65 12.30 4.93
CA ARG A 207 -8.08 13.39 5.83
C ARG A 207 -9.44 13.13 6.50
N PHE A 208 -10.33 12.39 5.85
CA PHE A 208 -11.65 12.06 6.39
C PHE A 208 -11.63 10.88 7.37
N LYS A 209 -10.91 9.78 7.07
CA LYS A 209 -10.68 8.70 8.04
C LYS A 209 -9.88 9.19 9.26
N GLU A 210 -8.92 10.10 9.06
CA GLU A 210 -8.21 10.78 10.17
C GLU A 210 -9.17 11.60 11.06
N LYS A 211 -10.15 12.30 10.47
CA LYS A 211 -11.14 13.08 11.23
C LYS A 211 -12.11 12.20 12.02
N GLU A 212 -12.45 11.01 11.51
CA GLU A 212 -13.26 10.04 12.25
C GLU A 212 -12.48 9.41 13.41
N LEU A 213 -11.20 9.07 13.23
CA LEU A 213 -10.35 8.59 14.34
C LEU A 213 -10.20 9.64 15.46
N VAL A 214 -10.09 10.93 15.10
CA VAL A 214 -10.01 12.04 16.06
C VAL A 214 -11.36 12.33 16.73
N ARG A 215 -12.50 12.03 16.08
CA ARG A 215 -13.84 12.17 16.68
C ARG A 215 -14.24 10.96 17.53
N GLY A 216 -13.84 9.75 17.16
CA GLY A 216 -14.08 8.53 17.94
C GLY A 216 -13.39 8.54 19.31
N GLY A 217 -12.30 9.29 19.47
CA GLY A 217 -11.64 9.50 20.76
C GLY A 217 -12.39 10.40 21.76
N LYS A 218 -13.57 10.93 21.42
CA LYS A 218 -14.39 11.77 22.33
C LYS A 218 -15.75 11.16 22.73
N ALA A 219 -16.09 9.96 22.25
CA ALA A 219 -17.39 9.32 22.53
C ALA A 219 -17.31 8.16 23.54
N GLY A 220 -16.29 8.15 24.41
CA GLY A 220 -16.21 7.26 25.56
C GLY A 220 -16.52 8.01 26.86
N LYS A 221 -17.75 8.48 27.04
CA LYS A 221 -18.26 8.90 28.35
C LYS A 221 -19.43 7.99 28.73
N GLN A 222 -19.19 7.24 29.79
CA GLN A 222 -20.07 6.41 30.62
C GLN A 222 -21.58 6.56 30.34
N ILE A 223 -22.20 5.42 30.06
CA ILE A 223 -23.55 5.14 30.57
C ILE A 223 -23.37 3.98 31.55
N GLU A 224 -23.23 4.31 32.83
CA GLU A 224 -23.48 3.37 33.91
C GLU A 224 -25.00 3.13 33.96
N VAL A 225 -25.43 1.92 33.63
CA VAL A 225 -26.79 1.46 33.94
C VAL A 225 -26.68 0.75 35.28
N GLY A 226 -27.10 1.43 36.34
CA GLY A 226 -27.30 0.83 37.65
C GLY A 226 -28.46 -0.18 37.59
N PHE A 227 -28.16 -1.43 37.94
CA PHE A 227 -29.20 -2.38 38.34
C PHE A 227 -29.54 -2.09 39.80
N ALA A 228 -30.73 -1.54 40.03
CA ALA A 228 -31.35 -1.54 41.35
C ALA A 228 -32.24 -2.78 41.43
N GLU A 229 -31.93 -3.64 42.40
CA GLU A 229 -32.78 -4.73 42.86
C GLU A 229 -34.10 -4.18 43.42
N ASN A 230 -35.20 -4.82 43.04
CA ASN A 230 -36.38 -5.10 43.88
C ASN A 230 -37.23 -6.18 43.19
#